data_AF-A0A382PKJ4-F1
#
_entry.id   AF-A0A382PKJ4-F1
#
_cell.length_a   1.000
_cell.length_b   1.000
_cell.length_c   1.000
_cell.angle_alpha   90.00
_cell.angle_beta   90.00
_cell.angle_gamma   90.00
#
_symmetry.space_group_name_H-M   'P 1'
#
loop_
_entity.id
_entity.type
_entity.pdbx_description
1 polymer ?
#
loop_
_entity_poly.entity_id
_entity_poly.type
_entity_poly.pdbx_seq_one_letter_code
_entity_poly.pdbx_strand_id
1 'polypeptide(L)'
;MTATINRKSARRVSKVDRFLTFIRVFLVSLIVIGVVAFLAQQFAPDNPFARWRNPDAMGLTADQFKGLLMSGLSQGAMYGLIALGYSMVYGVLGFINFAHGEVFMAGAMTGFIASEKFNANGLWQSNFLLCLVLIIIMAIGISTLMAVLMERVAYRPLRNSPRLIPLITSIGVSFFIQNAVMGLFGPASKPYPRLPEWLAKQRSILTFEIAGTK
;
A
#
# COMPACT_ATOMS: atom_id res chain seq x y z
N MET A 1 -47.89 8.04 -36.39
CA MET A 1 -48.34 8.68 -35.13
C MET A 1 -47.49 8.13 -33.99
N THR A 2 -46.31 8.71 -33.73
CA THR A 2 -46.04 9.74 -32.70
C THR A 2 -46.34 9.30 -31.27
N ALA A 3 -45.25 9.05 -30.53
CA ALA A 3 -44.99 9.35 -29.11
C ALA A 3 -45.97 8.87 -28.03
N THR A 4 -45.44 8.17 -27.01
CA THR A 4 -45.08 8.84 -25.73
C THR A 4 -44.03 8.03 -24.97
N ILE A 5 -42.82 8.58 -24.93
CA ILE A 5 -41.86 8.40 -23.84
C ILE A 5 -42.51 8.92 -22.55
N ASN A 6 -42.27 8.27 -21.41
CA ASN A 6 -41.93 8.89 -20.10
C ASN A 6 -42.47 8.08 -18.91
N ARG A 7 -41.54 7.56 -18.09
CA ARG A 7 -41.45 7.95 -16.68
C ARG A 7 -40.03 7.67 -16.19
N LYS A 8 -39.23 8.74 -16.11
CA LYS A 8 -37.99 8.75 -15.31
C LYS A 8 -38.36 8.34 -13.88
N SER A 9 -37.93 7.15 -13.47
CA SER A 9 -37.97 6.73 -12.07
C SER A 9 -37.02 7.63 -11.28
N ALA A 10 -37.57 8.60 -10.55
CA ALA A 10 -36.80 9.42 -9.63
C ALA A 10 -36.27 8.52 -8.51
N ARG A 11 -34.97 8.18 -8.58
CA ARG A 11 -34.29 7.31 -7.62
C ARG A 11 -34.38 7.95 -6.23
N ARG A 12 -35.23 7.40 -5.35
CA ARG A 12 -35.44 7.91 -3.99
C ARG A 12 -34.15 7.72 -3.19
N VAL A 13 -33.42 8.82 -2.96
CA VAL A 13 -32.14 8.79 -2.25
C VAL A 13 -32.37 8.44 -0.78
N SER A 14 -31.82 7.32 -0.32
CA SER A 14 -31.98 6.88 1.06
C SER A 14 -31.21 7.80 2.02
N LYS A 15 -31.54 7.74 3.33
CA LYS A 15 -30.76 8.46 4.35
C LYS A 15 -29.29 8.00 4.36
N VAL A 16 -29.06 6.72 4.09
CA VAL A 16 -27.72 6.12 3.97
C VAL A 16 -26.98 6.70 2.77
N ASP A 17 -27.63 6.82 1.61
CA ASP A 17 -27.00 7.39 0.41
C ASP A 17 -26.56 8.83 0.66
N ARG A 18 -27.39 9.65 1.31
CA ARG A 18 -27.02 11.03 1.68
C ARG A 18 -25.82 11.06 2.62
N PHE A 19 -25.77 10.17 3.60
CA PHE A 19 -24.65 10.07 4.52
C PHE A 19 -23.35 9.64 3.82
N LEU A 20 -23.41 8.62 2.96
CA LEU A 20 -22.25 8.16 2.18
C LEU A 20 -21.77 9.23 1.18
N THR A 21 -22.70 9.95 0.53
CA THR A 21 -22.36 11.08 -0.34
C THR A 21 -21.70 12.20 0.47
N PHE A 22 -22.23 12.52 1.65
CA PHE A 22 -21.63 13.51 2.54
C PHE A 22 -20.19 13.13 2.91
N ILE A 23 -19.94 11.90 3.35
CA ILE A 23 -18.58 11.42 3.67
C ILE A 23 -17.66 11.55 2.45
N ARG A 24 -18.13 11.12 1.28
CA ARG A 24 -17.32 11.18 0.06
C ARG A 24 -16.96 12.61 -0.31
N VAL A 25 -17.94 13.50 -0.32
CA VAL A 25 -17.72 14.93 -0.61
C VAL A 25 -16.78 15.53 0.43
N PHE A 26 -17.00 15.25 1.72
CA PHE A 26 -16.14 15.73 2.80
C PHE A 26 -14.68 15.30 2.64
N LEU A 27 -14.43 14.00 2.43
CA LEU A 27 -13.07 13.47 2.23
C LEU A 27 -12.42 14.04 0.98
N VAL A 28 -13.13 14.11 -0.15
CA VAL A 28 -12.61 14.70 -1.39
C VAL A 28 -12.30 16.18 -1.20
N SER A 29 -13.16 16.91 -0.51
CA SER A 29 -12.94 18.33 -0.19
C SER A 29 -11.68 18.53 0.63
N LEU A 30 -11.46 17.69 1.64
CA LEU A 30 -10.28 17.75 2.51
C LEU A 30 -8.99 17.51 1.70
N ILE A 31 -9.00 16.52 0.80
CA ILE A 31 -7.87 16.25 -0.10
C ILE A 31 -7.64 17.43 -1.04
N VAL A 32 -8.68 17.96 -1.68
CA VAL A 32 -8.56 19.09 -2.63
C VAL A 32 -8.03 20.33 -1.93
N ILE A 33 -8.56 20.68 -0.75
CA ILE A 33 -8.07 21.81 0.05
C ILE A 33 -6.59 21.61 0.41
N GLY A 34 -6.20 20.41 0.84
CA GLY A 34 -4.81 20.10 1.18
C GLY A 34 -3.86 20.22 -0.02
N VAL A 35 -4.26 19.74 -1.19
CA VAL A 35 -3.48 19.83 -2.44
C VAL A 35 -3.38 21.28 -2.91
N VAL A 36 -4.48 22.03 -2.90
CA VAL A 36 -4.49 23.44 -3.31
C VAL A 36 -3.62 24.27 -2.37
N ALA A 37 -3.71 24.04 -1.05
CA ALA A 37 -2.86 24.71 -0.07
C ALA A 37 -1.37 24.41 -0.31
N PHE A 38 -1.04 23.16 -0.60
CA PHE A 38 0.33 22.75 -0.94
C PHE A 38 0.85 23.42 -2.22
N LEU A 39 0.06 23.42 -3.29
CA LEU A 39 0.44 24.07 -4.56
C LEU A 39 0.58 25.59 -4.40
N ALA A 40 -0.36 26.21 -3.68
CA ALA A 40 -0.31 27.64 -3.39
C ALA A 40 0.97 28.02 -2.63
N GLN A 41 1.40 27.18 -1.68
CA GLN A 41 2.66 27.35 -0.94
C GLN A 41 3.90 27.29 -1.84
N GLN A 42 3.85 26.49 -2.92
CA GLN A 42 4.99 26.33 -3.84
C GLN A 42 5.19 27.57 -4.74
N PHE A 43 4.10 28.27 -5.10
CA PHE A 43 4.16 29.49 -5.92
C PHE A 43 4.31 30.77 -5.09
N ALA A 44 3.65 30.83 -3.92
CA ALA A 44 3.66 31.97 -3.02
C ALA A 44 3.85 31.48 -1.57
N PRO A 45 5.11 31.40 -1.08
CA PRO A 45 5.43 30.86 0.25
C PRO A 45 4.74 31.60 1.42
N ASP A 46 4.36 32.85 1.20
CA ASP A 46 3.74 33.78 2.15
C ASP A 46 2.20 33.81 2.07
N ASN A 47 1.58 32.95 1.24
CA ASN A 47 0.12 32.92 1.10
C ASN A 47 -0.61 32.55 2.42
N PRO A 48 -1.52 33.42 2.92
CA PRO A 48 -2.29 33.17 4.14
C PRO A 48 -3.08 31.84 4.14
N PHE A 49 -3.55 31.40 2.97
CA PHE A 49 -4.33 30.17 2.82
C PHE A 49 -3.50 28.90 3.14
N ALA A 50 -2.23 28.87 2.74
CA ALA A 50 -1.35 27.73 3.00
C ALA A 50 -0.84 27.69 4.45
N ARG A 51 -0.64 28.87 5.06
CA ARG A 51 -0.09 29.00 6.43
C ARG A 51 -1.04 28.56 7.53
N TRP A 52 -2.36 28.53 7.29
CA TRP A 52 -3.33 28.02 8.28
C TRP A 52 -3.03 26.58 8.72
N ARG A 53 -2.49 25.75 7.82
CA ARG A 53 -2.13 24.36 8.14
C ARG A 53 -0.73 24.25 8.72
N ASN A 54 0.26 24.93 8.14
CA ASN A 54 1.66 24.89 8.57
C ASN A 54 2.27 26.31 8.54
N PRO A 55 2.37 27.01 9.68
CA PRO A 55 2.84 28.40 9.75
C PRO A 55 4.29 28.64 9.30
N ASP A 56 5.14 27.63 9.48
CA ASP A 56 6.60 27.66 9.22
C ASP A 56 7.01 27.01 7.89
N ALA A 57 6.04 26.57 7.09
CA ALA A 57 6.35 25.77 5.91
C ALA A 57 6.87 26.66 4.76
N MET A 58 8.13 26.42 4.36
CA MET A 58 8.74 27.02 3.18
C MET A 58 8.42 26.18 1.93
N GLY A 59 8.51 26.78 0.74
CA GLY A 59 8.41 26.05 -0.52
C GLY A 59 9.48 24.96 -0.62
N LEU A 60 9.18 23.84 -1.28
CA LEU A 60 10.11 22.73 -1.43
C LEU A 60 11.21 23.09 -2.43
N THR A 61 12.45 22.71 -2.15
CA THR A 61 13.53 22.75 -3.13
C THR A 61 13.29 21.71 -4.24
N ALA A 62 13.95 21.87 -5.40
CA ALA A 62 13.80 20.95 -6.53
C ALA A 62 14.10 19.49 -6.14
N ASP A 63 15.12 19.27 -5.32
CA ASP A 63 15.49 17.93 -4.84
C ASP A 63 14.47 17.33 -3.89
N GLN A 64 13.91 18.15 -2.99
CA GLN A 64 12.84 17.72 -2.09
C GLN A 64 11.56 17.40 -2.86
N PHE A 65 11.23 18.18 -3.89
CA PHE A 65 10.09 17.91 -4.77
C PHE A 65 10.26 16.60 -5.53
N LYS A 66 11.47 16.34 -6.08
CA LYS A 66 11.79 15.06 -6.71
C LYS A 66 11.64 13.89 -5.73
N GLY A 67 12.15 14.03 -4.50
CA GLY A 67 11.99 13.04 -3.43
C GLY A 67 10.52 12.77 -3.12
N LEU A 68 9.71 13.82 -2.94
CA LEU A 68 8.28 13.72 -2.68
C LEU A 68 7.54 12.96 -3.79
N LEU A 69 7.84 13.25 -5.06
CA LEU A 69 7.24 12.55 -6.20
C LEU A 69 7.61 11.06 -6.21
N MET A 70 8.87 10.71 -5.99
CA MET A 70 9.32 9.32 -5.98
C MET A 70 8.73 8.54 -4.81
N SER A 71 8.73 9.11 -3.60
CA SER A 71 8.12 8.50 -2.43
C SER A 71 6.60 8.35 -2.58
N GLY A 72 5.93 9.38 -3.12
CA GLY A 72 4.49 9.36 -3.38
C GLY A 72 4.11 8.29 -4.41
N LEU A 73 4.87 8.18 -5.50
CA LEU A 73 4.66 7.16 -6.52
C LEU A 73 4.92 5.74 -5.97
N SER A 74 6.00 5.55 -5.20
CA SER A 74 6.31 4.27 -4.57
C SER A 74 5.20 3.81 -3.61
N GLN A 75 4.74 4.70 -2.72
CA GLN A 75 3.68 4.40 -1.78
C GLN A 75 2.33 4.18 -2.49
N GLY A 76 2.03 4.99 -3.51
CA GLY A 76 0.84 4.84 -4.34
C GLY A 76 0.82 3.53 -5.12
N ALA A 77 1.96 3.11 -5.68
CA ALA A 77 2.09 1.83 -6.35
C ALA A 77 1.90 0.66 -5.38
N MET A 78 2.45 0.74 -4.16
CA MET A 78 2.24 -0.26 -3.12
C MET A 78 0.75 -0.39 -2.76
N TYR A 79 0.07 0.73 -2.48
CA TYR A 79 -1.36 0.71 -2.19
C TYR A 79 -2.21 0.25 -3.38
N GLY A 80 -1.82 0.62 -4.61
CA GLY A 80 -2.46 0.16 -5.83
C GLY A 80 -2.36 -1.36 -6.02
N LEU A 81 -1.18 -1.93 -5.77
CA LEU A 81 -0.97 -3.39 -5.80
C LEU A 81 -1.78 -4.11 -4.73
N ILE A 82 -1.83 -3.57 -3.51
CA ILE A 82 -2.65 -4.12 -2.42
C ILE A 82 -4.14 -4.10 -2.81
N ALA A 83 -4.62 -2.98 -3.36
CA ALA A 83 -6.01 -2.85 -3.81
C ALA A 83 -6.35 -3.82 -4.95
N LEU A 84 -5.45 -3.98 -5.93
CA LEU A 84 -5.60 -4.97 -7.00
C LEU A 84 -5.61 -6.41 -6.47
N GLY A 85 -4.78 -6.73 -5.48
CA GLY A 85 -4.79 -8.03 -4.82
C GLY A 85 -6.13 -8.31 -4.13
N TYR A 86 -6.62 -7.37 -3.32
CA TYR A 86 -7.91 -7.49 -2.64
C TYR A 86 -9.09 -7.64 -3.62
N SER A 87 -9.09 -6.90 -4.73
CA SER A 87 -10.17 -6.98 -5.72
C SER A 87 -10.17 -8.30 -6.49
N MET A 88 -9.00 -8.83 -6.85
CA MET A 88 -8.88 -10.14 -7.49
C MET A 88 -9.28 -11.28 -6.56
N VAL A 89 -8.81 -11.28 -5.31
CA VAL A 89 -9.13 -12.34 -4.35
C VAL A 89 -10.63 -12.40 -4.08
N TYR A 90 -11.26 -11.24 -3.83
CA TYR A 90 -12.72 -11.18 -3.71
C TYR A 90 -13.42 -11.61 -5.00
N GLY A 91 -12.91 -11.20 -6.16
CA GLY A 91 -13.47 -11.56 -7.48
C GLY A 91 -13.48 -13.07 -7.75
N VAL A 92 -12.48 -13.81 -7.23
CA VAL A 92 -12.39 -15.27 -7.40
C VAL A 92 -13.13 -16.02 -6.28
N LEU A 93 -12.95 -15.62 -5.02
CA LEU A 93 -13.49 -16.35 -3.87
C LEU A 93 -14.96 -16.02 -3.58
N GLY A 94 -15.44 -14.83 -3.96
CA GLY A 94 -16.82 -14.39 -3.73
C GLY A 94 -17.15 -14.07 -2.26
N PHE A 95 -16.14 -14.03 -1.38
CA PHE A 95 -16.27 -13.59 0.01
C PHE A 95 -15.09 -12.68 0.42
N ILE A 96 -15.28 -11.88 1.46
CA ILE A 96 -14.26 -10.95 1.95
C ILE A 96 -13.19 -11.77 2.70
N ASN A 97 -11.96 -11.77 2.18
CA ASN A 97 -10.82 -12.43 2.80
C ASN A 97 -10.00 -11.40 3.60
N PHE A 98 -10.19 -11.37 4.92
CA PHE A 98 -9.45 -10.49 5.83
C PHE A 98 -7.97 -10.88 5.94
N ALA A 99 -7.67 -12.17 5.88
CA ALA A 99 -6.31 -12.67 6.00
C ALA A 99 -5.41 -12.42 4.78
N HIS A 100 -5.91 -11.77 3.72
CA HIS A 100 -5.09 -11.41 2.56
C HIS A 100 -3.90 -10.52 2.94
N GLY A 101 -4.07 -9.61 3.90
CA GLY A 101 -2.99 -8.77 4.42
C GLY A 101 -1.84 -9.59 5.03
N GLU A 102 -2.14 -10.76 5.63
CA GLU A 102 -1.13 -11.63 6.21
C GLU A 102 -0.26 -12.32 5.14
N VAL A 103 -0.83 -12.60 3.96
CA VAL A 103 -0.06 -13.13 2.82
C VAL A 103 0.94 -12.08 2.34
N PHE A 104 0.52 -10.81 2.27
CA PHE A 104 1.41 -9.70 1.94
C PHE A 104 2.50 -9.51 3.00
N MET A 105 2.14 -9.60 4.28
CA MET A 105 3.08 -9.56 5.40
C MET A 105 4.11 -10.69 5.30
N ALA A 106 3.69 -11.93 5.02
CA ALA A 106 4.61 -13.06 4.88
C ALA A 106 5.64 -12.84 3.76
N GLY A 107 5.21 -12.29 2.62
CA GLY A 107 6.12 -11.88 1.53
C GLY A 107 7.10 -10.79 1.97
N ALA A 108 6.62 -9.74 2.63
CA ALA A 108 7.47 -8.65 3.12
C ALA A 108 8.48 -9.12 4.19
N MET A 109 8.06 -9.97 5.11
CA MET A 109 8.92 -10.57 6.13
C MET A 109 9.99 -11.48 5.51
N THR A 110 9.63 -12.23 4.47
CA THR A 110 10.60 -13.03 3.70
C THR A 110 11.67 -12.14 3.08
N GLY A 111 11.27 -11.00 2.49
CA GLY A 111 12.19 -10.02 1.94
C GLY A 111 13.13 -9.44 2.99
N PHE A 112 12.60 -9.06 4.15
CA PHE A 112 13.40 -8.59 5.28
C PHE A 112 14.44 -9.64 5.72
N ILE A 113 14.01 -10.87 6.03
CA ILE A 113 14.90 -11.94 6.50
C ILE A 113 15.97 -12.27 5.46
N ALA A 114 15.60 -12.37 4.18
CA ALA A 114 16.54 -12.63 3.10
C ALA A 114 17.55 -11.48 2.92
N SER A 115 17.09 -10.23 3.00
CA SER A 115 17.97 -9.05 2.91
C SER A 115 18.98 -9.00 4.05
N GLU A 116 18.57 -9.32 5.29
CA GLU A 116 19.46 -9.38 6.45
C GLU A 116 20.53 -10.46 6.26
N LYS A 117 20.12 -11.65 5.81
CA LYS A 117 21.05 -12.75 5.52
C LYS A 117 22.03 -12.42 4.39
N PHE A 118 21.58 -11.80 3.30
CA PHE A 118 22.47 -11.40 2.22
C PHE A 118 23.44 -10.29 2.64
N ASN A 119 23.01 -9.39 3.52
CA ASN A 119 23.87 -8.35 4.08
C ASN A 119 24.92 -8.96 5.02
N ALA A 120 24.55 -9.90 5.89
CA ALA A 120 25.47 -10.58 6.78
C ALA A 120 26.57 -11.37 6.03
N ASN A 121 26.26 -11.91 4.84
CA ASN A 121 27.21 -12.65 4.00
C ASN A 121 28.00 -11.75 3.01
N GLY A 122 27.85 -10.42 3.07
CA GLY A 122 28.54 -9.49 2.17
C GLY A 122 28.06 -9.48 0.71
N LEU A 123 27.07 -10.32 0.36
CA LEU A 123 26.48 -10.39 -0.98
C LEU A 123 25.65 -9.15 -1.30
N TRP A 124 25.09 -8.48 -0.29
CA TRP A 124 24.28 -7.28 -0.45
C TRP A 124 25.02 -6.13 -1.13
N GLN A 125 26.30 -5.93 -0.79
CA GLN A 125 27.14 -4.87 -1.37
C GLN A 125 27.67 -5.23 -2.75
N SER A 126 28.10 -6.49 -2.92
CA SER A 126 28.77 -6.96 -4.14
C SER A 126 27.80 -7.31 -5.27
N ASN A 127 26.64 -7.89 -4.95
CA ASN A 127 25.71 -8.50 -5.92
C ASN A 127 24.25 -8.09 -5.67
N PHE A 128 24.03 -6.80 -5.39
CA PHE A 128 22.72 -6.27 -5.01
C PHE A 128 21.57 -6.65 -5.96
N LEU A 129 21.77 -6.55 -7.28
CA LEU A 129 20.74 -6.88 -8.26
C LEU A 129 20.33 -8.35 -8.19
N LEU A 130 21.30 -9.26 -8.03
CA LEU A 130 21.04 -10.69 -7.87
C LEU A 130 20.27 -10.95 -6.58
N CYS A 131 20.70 -10.34 -5.46
CA CYS A 131 20.00 -10.43 -4.18
C CYS A 131 18.55 -9.95 -4.29
N LEU A 132 18.30 -8.84 -5.00
CA LEU A 132 16.96 -8.30 -5.21
C LEU A 132 16.06 -9.27 -5.97
N VAL A 133 16.55 -9.85 -7.07
CA VAL A 133 15.80 -10.86 -7.85
C VAL A 133 15.51 -12.09 -7.00
N LEU A 134 16.49 -12.59 -6.25
CA LEU A 134 16.30 -13.73 -5.36
C LEU A 134 15.27 -13.43 -4.26
N ILE A 135 15.29 -12.23 -3.67
CA ILE A 135 14.29 -11.77 -2.70
C ILE A 135 12.89 -11.81 -3.30
N ILE A 136 12.72 -11.27 -4.50
CA ILE A 136 11.41 -11.23 -5.17
C ILE A 136 10.90 -12.67 -5.40
N ILE A 137 11.75 -13.57 -5.90
CA ILE A 137 11.39 -14.97 -6.14
C ILE A 137 11.02 -15.67 -4.82
N MET A 138 11.81 -15.49 -3.76
CA MET A 138 11.52 -16.08 -2.45
C MET A 138 10.21 -15.53 -1.86
N ALA A 139 9.98 -14.21 -1.96
CA ALA A 139 8.75 -13.58 -1.48
C ALA A 139 7.52 -14.08 -2.23
N ILE A 140 7.59 -14.24 -3.56
CA ILE A 140 6.53 -14.84 -4.37
C ILE A 140 6.29 -16.29 -3.93
N GLY A 141 7.35 -17.08 -3.74
CA GLY A 141 7.27 -18.47 -3.31
C GLY A 141 6.59 -18.63 -1.96
N ILE A 142 7.02 -17.87 -0.94
CA ILE A 142 6.44 -17.93 0.42
C ILE A 142 5.01 -17.39 0.43
N SER A 143 4.72 -16.30 -0.27
CA SER A 143 3.36 -15.76 -0.35
C SER A 143 2.40 -16.74 -1.02
N THR A 144 2.84 -17.39 -2.09
CA THR A 144 2.05 -18.41 -2.79
C THR A 144 1.83 -19.63 -1.90
N LEU A 145 2.88 -20.10 -1.23
CA LEU A 145 2.78 -21.22 -0.29
C LEU A 145 1.79 -20.91 0.84
N MET A 146 1.89 -19.72 1.44
CA MET A 146 0.97 -19.28 2.49
C MET A 146 -0.48 -19.25 2.00
N ALA A 147 -0.72 -18.64 0.83
CA ALA A 147 -2.06 -18.59 0.24
C ALA A 147 -2.63 -20.00 -0.04
N VAL A 148 -1.81 -20.91 -0.58
CA VAL A 148 -2.22 -22.30 -0.84
C VAL A 148 -2.50 -23.05 0.45
N LEU A 149 -1.70 -22.86 1.50
CA LEU A 149 -1.91 -23.47 2.80
C LEU A 149 -3.22 -22.98 3.44
N MET A 150 -3.46 -21.66 3.43
CA MET A 150 -4.71 -21.08 3.92
C MET A 150 -5.91 -21.61 3.15
N GLU A 151 -5.83 -21.66 1.82
CA GLU A 151 -6.89 -22.22 0.98
C GLU A 151 -7.14 -23.69 1.35
N ARG A 152 -6.10 -24.53 1.44
CA ARG A 152 -6.27 -25.95 1.70
C ARG A 152 -6.79 -26.26 3.11
N VAL A 153 -6.29 -25.55 4.12
CA VAL A 153 -6.56 -25.86 5.53
C VAL A 153 -7.80 -25.15 6.03
N ALA A 154 -8.00 -23.87 5.67
CA ALA A 154 -9.06 -23.05 6.24
C ALA A 154 -10.28 -22.93 5.31
N TYR A 155 -10.08 -22.69 4.01
CA TYR A 155 -11.19 -22.28 3.13
C TYR A 155 -11.82 -23.45 2.36
N ARG A 156 -11.00 -24.35 1.81
CA ARG A 156 -11.45 -25.50 1.02
C ARG A 156 -12.44 -26.41 1.77
N PRO A 157 -12.27 -26.71 3.08
CA PRO A 157 -13.24 -27.50 3.82
C PRO A 157 -14.61 -26.82 3.96
N LEU A 158 -14.64 -25.48 3.87
CA LEU A 158 -15.82 -24.66 4.11
C LEU A 158 -16.52 -24.23 2.82
N ARG A 159 -16.12 -24.75 1.66
CA ARG A 159 -16.63 -24.31 0.35
C ARG A 159 -18.16 -24.46 0.21
N ASN A 160 -18.76 -25.43 0.87
CA ASN A 160 -20.22 -25.67 0.84
C ASN A 160 -20.97 -25.00 2.01
N SER A 161 -20.28 -24.22 2.83
CA SER A 161 -20.86 -23.57 4.01
C SER A 161 -21.50 -22.22 3.67
N PRO A 162 -22.44 -21.72 4.49
CA PRO A 162 -22.96 -20.36 4.38
C PRO A 162 -21.85 -19.31 4.34
N ARG A 163 -22.01 -18.25 3.55
CA ARG A 163 -20.98 -17.22 3.29
C ARG A 163 -20.40 -16.53 4.54
N LEU A 164 -21.14 -16.54 5.65
CA LEU A 164 -20.69 -15.99 6.92
C LEU A 164 -19.56 -16.83 7.56
N ILE A 165 -19.55 -18.15 7.34
CA ILE A 165 -18.60 -19.06 7.97
C ILE A 165 -17.17 -18.87 7.43
N PRO A 166 -16.94 -18.81 6.09
CA PRO A 166 -15.63 -18.44 5.54
C PRO A 166 -15.14 -17.05 5.97
N LEU A 167 -16.06 -16.08 6.15
CA LEU A 167 -15.72 -14.74 6.65
C LEU A 167 -15.12 -14.79 8.06
N ILE A 168 -15.80 -15.47 8.99
CA ILE A 168 -15.33 -15.65 10.38
C ILE A 168 -14.01 -16.42 10.39
N THR A 169 -13.91 -17.47 9.57
CA THR A 169 -12.69 -18.26 9.44
C THR A 169 -11.52 -17.40 8.96
N SER A 170 -11.74 -16.54 7.97
CA SER A 170 -10.72 -15.62 7.47
C SER A 170 -10.21 -14.67 8.54
N ILE A 171 -11.10 -14.14 9.39
CA ILE A 171 -10.70 -13.32 10.54
C ILE A 171 -9.84 -14.13 11.51
N GLY A 172 -10.26 -15.36 11.84
CA GLY A 172 -9.51 -16.26 12.72
C GLY A 172 -8.12 -16.59 12.19
N VAL A 173 -8.01 -16.88 10.89
CA VAL A 173 -6.71 -17.11 10.23
C VAL A 173 -5.84 -15.86 10.27
N SER A 174 -6.42 -14.67 10.05
CA SER A 174 -5.68 -13.41 10.10
C SER A 174 -5.01 -13.24 11.47
N PHE A 175 -5.80 -13.33 12.53
CA PHE A 175 -5.27 -13.20 13.89
C PHE A 175 -4.29 -14.30 14.23
N PHE A 176 -4.52 -15.54 13.80
CA PHE A 176 -3.59 -16.63 14.05
C PHE A 176 -2.23 -16.34 13.43
N ILE A 177 -2.17 -15.98 12.15
CA ILE A 177 -0.90 -15.69 11.46
C ILE A 177 -0.23 -14.45 12.05
N GLN A 178 -1.00 -13.38 12.28
CA GLN A 178 -0.48 -12.14 12.84
C GLN A 178 0.16 -12.39 14.22
N ASN A 179 -0.52 -13.11 15.11
CA ASN A 179 0.00 -13.42 16.44
C ASN A 179 1.16 -14.41 16.38
N ALA A 180 1.16 -15.38 15.45
CA ALA A 180 2.29 -16.28 15.25
C ALA A 180 3.55 -15.50 14.84
N VAL A 181 3.44 -14.59 13.87
CA VAL A 181 4.57 -13.74 13.44
C VAL A 181 4.99 -12.78 14.56
N MET A 182 4.03 -12.18 15.27
CA MET A 182 4.32 -11.33 16.42
C MET A 182 5.05 -12.08 17.53
N GLY A 183 4.70 -13.33 17.79
CA GLY A 183 5.39 -14.20 18.76
C GLY A 183 6.81 -14.58 18.32
N LEU A 184 7.05 -14.75 17.01
CA LEU A 184 8.35 -15.14 16.47
C LEU A 184 9.32 -13.96 16.31
N PHE A 185 8.84 -12.80 15.87
CA PHE A 185 9.68 -11.66 15.47
C PHE A 185 9.56 -10.44 16.39
N GLY A 186 8.59 -10.45 17.30
CA GLY A 186 8.25 -9.33 18.17
C GLY A 186 7.41 -8.25 17.47
N PRO A 187 6.92 -7.26 18.23
CA PRO A 187 6.08 -6.18 17.70
C PRO A 187 6.87 -5.02 17.08
N ALA A 188 8.20 -5.03 17.20
CA ALA A 188 9.05 -3.93 16.74
C ALA A 188 9.12 -3.88 15.21
N SER A 189 9.07 -2.66 14.65
CA SER A 189 9.30 -2.46 13.22
C SER A 189 10.72 -2.88 12.83
N LYS A 190 10.82 -3.67 11.76
CA LYS A 190 12.09 -4.21 11.25
C LYS A 190 12.48 -3.47 9.97
N PRO A 191 13.46 -2.54 10.00
CA PRO A 191 13.90 -1.83 8.81
C PRO A 191 14.77 -2.75 7.94
N TYR A 192 14.67 -2.56 6.62
CA TYR A 192 15.59 -3.20 5.68
C TYR A 192 17.03 -2.69 5.88
N PRO A 193 18.06 -3.50 5.55
CA PRO A 193 19.44 -3.05 5.57
C PRO A 193 19.64 -1.89 4.59
N ARG A 194 20.59 -1.00 4.92
CA ARG A 194 20.91 0.16 4.07
C ARG A 194 21.30 -0.30 2.67
N LEU A 195 20.94 0.53 1.69
CA LEU A 195 21.30 0.30 0.30
C LEU A 195 22.84 0.24 0.14
N PRO A 196 23.34 -0.46 -0.89
CA PRO A 196 24.77 -0.49 -1.18
C PRO A 196 25.35 0.91 -1.35
N GLU A 197 26.62 1.11 -0.97
CA GLU A 197 27.23 2.45 -0.96
C GLU A 197 27.22 3.12 -2.34
N TRP A 198 27.35 2.33 -3.41
CA TRP A 198 27.31 2.83 -4.78
C TRP A 198 25.93 3.38 -5.19
N LEU A 199 24.86 2.90 -4.57
CA LEU A 199 23.47 3.34 -4.80
C LEU A 199 23.05 4.41 -3.78
N ALA A 200 23.61 4.36 -2.57
CA ALA A 200 23.36 5.33 -1.51
C ALA A 200 24.06 6.69 -1.76
N LYS A 201 25.14 6.72 -2.58
CA LYS A 201 25.89 7.94 -2.85
C LYS A 201 25.18 8.85 -3.86
N GLN A 202 24.85 10.07 -3.44
CA GLN A 202 24.39 11.15 -4.31
C GLN A 202 25.42 11.43 -5.41
N ARG A 203 25.01 11.31 -6.67
CA ARG A 203 25.87 11.53 -7.84
C ARG A 203 25.35 12.75 -8.61
N SER A 204 26.19 13.77 -8.76
CA SER A 204 25.93 14.84 -9.72
C SER A 204 26.29 14.36 -11.12
N ILE A 205 25.31 14.23 -12.01
CA ILE A 205 25.56 13.96 -13.44
C ILE A 205 25.13 15.22 -14.20
N LEU A 206 26.08 15.85 -14.90
CA LEU A 206 25.85 17.03 -15.77
C LEU A 206 25.04 18.13 -15.08
N THR A 207 25.56 18.69 -13.98
CA THR A 207 24.96 19.81 -13.21
C THR A 207 23.68 19.47 -12.42
N PHE A 208 23.08 18.28 -12.59
CA PHE A 208 21.96 17.83 -11.77
C PHE A 208 22.45 16.94 -10.63
N GLU A 209 22.23 17.37 -9.38
CA GLU A 209 22.46 16.54 -8.21
C GLU A 209 21.38 15.45 -8.13
N ILE A 210 21.73 14.20 -8.39
CA ILE A 210 20.82 13.07 -8.16
C ILE A 210 20.99 12.69 -6.70
N ALA A 211 20.12 13.23 -5.84
CA ALA A 211 19.99 12.80 -4.46
C ALA A 211 19.98 11.26 -4.39
N GLY A 212 20.96 10.70 -3.70
CA GLY A 212 20.97 9.28 -3.38
C GLY A 212 19.75 8.96 -2.52
N THR A 213 19.21 7.76 -2.68
CA THR A 213 18.08 7.31 -1.87
C THR A 213 18.58 7.18 -0.42
N LYS A 214 18.10 8.05 0.48
CA LYS A 214 18.36 7.94 1.94
C LYS A 214 17.71 6.69 2.51
#